data_AF-A0A953Z8A3-F1
#
_entry.id   AF-A0A953Z8A3-F1
#
_cell.length_a   1.000
_cell.length_b   1.000
_cell.length_c   1.000
_cell.angle_alpha   90.00
_cell.angle_beta   90.00
_cell.angle_gamma   90.00
#
_symmetry.space_group_name_H-M   'P 1'
#
loop_
_entity.id
_entity.type
_entity.pdbx_description
1 polymer ?
#
loop_
_entity_poly.entity_id
_entity_poly.type
_entity_poly.pdbx_seq_one_letter_code
_entity_poly.pdbx_strand_id
1 'polypeptide(L)'
;LSAGRLPEGVDVATLRHDIGDFLDRFHGLPLEEIRVAEAMSEFFDTLRRHHIVFPPDLVLLAKALATAEAVARDLDPKLDLVTRARPFVLRMLRRRASPGEIAKEIAGTVKDLAALLRKTPADLARILDMVKRNQLRVGFRHEGLESFATEVDRSSNRLALGMIVAALIVGSSIVIQARVGPTVWDLPVLGVVGFVVAGVMGMLLALGILGSGRL
;
A
#
# COMPACT_ATOMS: atom_id res chain seq x y z
N LEU A 1 -5.91 -15.03 -20.78
CA LEU A 1 -4.74 -14.22 -21.21
C LEU A 1 -4.76 -12.97 -20.36
N SER A 2 -4.03 -12.98 -19.24
CA SER A 2 -3.77 -11.80 -18.42
C SER A 2 -2.91 -10.84 -19.25
N ALA A 3 -3.56 -9.92 -19.97
CA ALA A 3 -2.90 -8.74 -20.51
C ALA A 3 -2.14 -8.08 -19.36
N GLY A 4 -0.88 -7.71 -19.59
CA GLY A 4 0.11 -7.37 -18.56
C GLY A 4 -0.43 -6.52 -17.41
N ARG A 5 0.05 -6.78 -16.19
CA ARG A 5 -0.28 -5.95 -15.02
C ARG A 5 0.04 -4.50 -15.34
N LEU A 6 -0.98 -3.65 -15.27
CA LEU A 6 -0.80 -2.20 -15.27
C LEU A 6 -0.07 -1.83 -13.96
N PRO A 7 1.07 -1.11 -14.02
CA PRO A 7 1.70 -0.54 -12.84
C PRO A 7 0.71 0.35 -12.06
N GLU A 8 0.86 0.39 -10.74
CA GLU A 8 0.12 1.35 -9.92
C GLU A 8 0.55 2.77 -10.31
N GLY A 9 -0.40 3.59 -10.79
CA GLY A 9 -0.16 4.98 -11.22
C GLY A 9 -0.18 5.24 -12.74
N VAL A 10 -0.49 4.25 -13.58
CA VAL A 10 -0.68 4.49 -15.03
C VAL A 10 -1.93 5.33 -15.29
N ASP A 11 -1.77 6.43 -16.02
CA ASP A 11 -2.88 7.20 -16.56
C ASP A 11 -3.53 6.44 -17.72
N VAL A 12 -4.63 5.75 -17.40
CA VAL A 12 -5.40 4.94 -18.35
C VAL A 12 -5.99 5.80 -19.47
N ALA A 13 -6.27 7.09 -19.22
CA ALA A 13 -6.83 7.98 -20.24
C ALA A 13 -5.75 8.32 -21.28
N THR A 14 -4.54 8.65 -20.85
CA THR A 14 -3.39 8.88 -21.76
C THR A 14 -3.03 7.63 -22.54
N LEU A 15 -2.97 6.47 -21.88
CA LEU A 15 -2.70 5.19 -22.55
C LEU A 15 -3.75 4.88 -23.62
N ARG A 16 -5.04 5.12 -23.33
CA ARG A 16 -6.13 4.90 -24.28
C ARG A 16 -6.02 5.82 -25.49
N HIS A 17 -5.59 7.06 -25.29
CA HIS A 17 -5.35 8.03 -26.36
C HIS A 17 -4.19 7.58 -27.26
N ASP A 18 -3.04 7.25 -26.67
CA ASP A 18 -1.85 6.83 -27.44
C ASP A 18 -2.07 5.52 -28.21
N ILE A 19 -2.80 4.56 -27.64
CA ILE A 19 -3.22 3.35 -28.34
C ILE A 19 -4.20 3.68 -29.48
N GLY A 20 -5.11 4.63 -29.27
CA GLY A 20 -6.01 5.13 -30.30
C GLY A 20 -5.25 5.73 -31.48
N ASP A 21 -4.32 6.63 -31.20
CA ASP A 21 -3.46 7.26 -32.22
C ASP A 21 -2.58 6.25 -32.97
N PHE A 22 -2.09 5.22 -32.27
CA PHE A 22 -1.40 4.10 -32.90
C PHE A 22 -2.33 3.33 -33.85
N LEU A 23 -3.54 2.95 -33.40
CA LEU A 23 -4.48 2.19 -34.22
C LEU A 23 -4.97 2.99 -35.43
N ASP A 24 -5.25 4.28 -35.26
CA ASP A 24 -5.74 5.16 -36.33
C ASP A 24 -4.72 5.35 -37.45
N ARG A 25 -3.42 5.33 -37.13
CA ARG A 25 -2.34 5.39 -38.14
C ARG A 25 -2.27 4.18 -39.05
N PHE A 26 -2.70 3.01 -38.57
CA PHE A 26 -2.73 1.78 -39.36
C PHE A 26 -4.14 1.45 -39.87
N HIS A 27 -5.15 2.23 -39.50
CA HIS A 27 -6.53 2.01 -39.91
C HIS A 27 -6.75 2.48 -41.35
N GLY A 28 -7.01 1.53 -42.25
CA GLY A 28 -7.33 1.81 -43.66
C GLY A 28 -6.14 1.70 -44.63
N LEU A 29 -4.93 1.42 -44.14
CA LEU A 29 -3.78 1.13 -45.00
C LEU A 29 -3.86 -0.32 -45.56
N PRO A 30 -3.54 -0.54 -46.84
CA PRO A 30 -3.31 -1.87 -47.37
C PRO A 30 -2.18 -2.56 -46.59
N LEU A 31 -2.33 -3.85 -46.29
CA LEU A 31 -1.31 -4.59 -45.52
C LEU A 31 0.08 -4.60 -46.17
N GLU A 32 0.15 -4.43 -47.48
CA GLU A 32 1.40 -4.34 -48.25
C GLU A 32 2.21 -3.08 -47.92
N GLU A 33 1.55 -2.03 -47.44
CA GLU A 33 2.17 -0.76 -47.03
C GLU A 33 2.55 -0.74 -45.54
N ILE A 34 2.08 -1.73 -44.78
CA ILE A 34 2.36 -1.84 -43.34
C ILE A 34 3.73 -2.48 -43.12
N ARG A 35 4.70 -1.65 -42.76
CA ARG A 35 6.02 -2.11 -42.32
C ARG A 35 5.93 -2.66 -40.91
N VAL A 36 5.66 -3.97 -40.80
CA VAL A 36 5.44 -4.69 -39.53
C VAL A 36 6.54 -4.44 -38.48
N ALA A 37 7.80 -4.35 -38.92
CA ALA A 37 8.93 -4.06 -38.03
C ALA A 37 8.84 -2.67 -37.37
N GLU A 38 8.39 -1.65 -38.10
CA GLU A 38 8.23 -0.29 -37.58
C GLU A 38 7.02 -0.20 -36.64
N ALA A 39 5.89 -0.82 -37.03
CA ALA A 39 4.71 -0.90 -36.19
C ALA A 39 4.98 -1.63 -34.86
N MET A 40 5.76 -2.71 -34.88
CA MET A 40 6.18 -3.43 -33.68
C MET A 40 7.08 -2.58 -32.79
N SER A 41 8.05 -1.88 -33.38
CA SER A 41 8.97 -1.03 -32.61
C SER A 41 8.23 0.12 -31.93
N GLU A 42 7.30 0.77 -32.63
CA GLU A 42 6.49 1.87 -32.11
C GLU A 42 5.52 1.41 -31.01
N PHE A 43 4.94 0.22 -31.16
CA PHE A 43 4.11 -0.41 -30.14
C PHE A 43 4.91 -0.67 -28.84
N PHE A 44 6.11 -1.25 -28.95
CA PHE A 44 6.97 -1.48 -27.80
C PHE A 44 7.46 -0.19 -27.13
N ASP A 45 7.70 0.86 -27.91
CA ASP A 45 8.13 2.16 -27.38
C ASP A 45 7.01 2.85 -26.60
N THR A 46 5.77 2.77 -27.10
CA THR A 46 4.57 3.27 -26.40
C THR A 46 4.35 2.54 -25.08
N LEU A 47 4.49 1.20 -25.06
CA LEU A 47 4.37 0.41 -23.84
C LEU A 47 5.45 0.74 -22.81
N ARG A 48 6.68 1.01 -23.27
CA ARG A 48 7.80 1.41 -22.41
C ARG A 48 7.56 2.80 -21.79
N ARG A 49 7.05 3.77 -22.56
CA ARG A 49 6.67 5.10 -22.05
C ARG A 49 5.68 5.01 -20.89
N HIS A 50 4.69 4.13 -21.01
CA HIS A 50 3.68 3.89 -19.96
C HIS A 50 4.13 2.91 -18.87
N HIS A 51 5.41 2.53 -18.84
CA HIS A 51 5.99 1.59 -17.86
C HIS A 51 5.25 0.23 -17.81
N ILE A 52 4.53 -0.13 -18.87
CA ILE A 52 3.76 -1.37 -18.92
C ILE A 52 4.74 -2.53 -19.05
N VAL A 53 4.79 -3.38 -18.02
CA VAL A 53 5.63 -4.57 -18.03
C VAL A 53 5.03 -5.60 -18.97
N PHE A 54 5.73 -5.87 -20.07
CA PHE A 54 5.31 -6.90 -21.01
C PHE A 54 5.52 -8.29 -20.40
N PRO A 55 4.51 -9.19 -20.43
CA PRO A 55 4.69 -10.56 -19.96
C PRO A 55 5.87 -11.23 -20.69
N PRO A 56 6.81 -11.89 -19.96
CA PRO A 56 7.98 -12.53 -20.56
C PRO A 56 7.63 -13.49 -21.71
N ASP A 57 6.50 -14.19 -21.58
CA ASP A 57 6.00 -15.13 -22.59
C ASP A 57 5.70 -14.46 -23.93
N LEU A 58 5.18 -13.22 -23.91
CA LEU A 58 4.88 -12.47 -25.14
C LEU A 58 6.15 -11.91 -25.78
N VAL A 59 7.15 -11.53 -24.98
CA VAL A 59 8.46 -11.12 -25.49
C VAL A 59 9.17 -12.29 -26.16
N LEU A 60 9.12 -13.48 -25.55
CA LEU A 60 9.69 -14.70 -26.12
C LEU A 60 8.99 -15.08 -27.43
N LEU A 61 7.66 -14.97 -27.48
CA LEU A 61 6.88 -15.17 -28.70
C LEU A 61 7.28 -14.18 -29.81
N ALA A 62 7.39 -12.89 -29.49
CA ALA A 62 7.81 -11.88 -30.45
C ALA A 62 9.21 -12.18 -31.01
N LYS A 63 10.15 -12.58 -30.14
CA LYS A 63 11.51 -12.97 -30.54
C LYS A 63 11.51 -14.22 -31.43
N ALA A 64 10.68 -15.21 -31.11
CA ALA A 64 10.54 -16.42 -31.93
C ALA A 64 9.99 -16.09 -33.32
N LEU A 65 8.97 -15.23 -33.41
CA LEU A 65 8.41 -14.77 -34.69
C LEU A 65 9.42 -13.98 -35.51
N ALA A 66 10.15 -13.04 -34.90
CA ALA A 66 11.20 -12.27 -35.57
C ALA A 66 12.33 -13.17 -36.10
N THR A 67 12.71 -14.18 -35.33
CA THR A 67 13.72 -15.16 -35.76
C THR A 67 13.21 -16.01 -36.92
N ALA A 68 11.95 -16.46 -36.87
CA ALA A 68 11.34 -17.22 -37.97
C ALA A 68 11.22 -16.38 -39.25
N GLU A 69 10.89 -15.10 -39.13
CA GLU A 69 10.86 -14.16 -40.26
C GLU A 69 12.25 -13.98 -40.89
N ALA A 70 13.29 -13.78 -40.07
CA ALA A 70 14.66 -13.62 -40.55
C ALA A 70 15.11 -14.83 -41.38
N VAL A 71 14.87 -16.05 -40.87
CA VAL A 71 15.17 -17.30 -41.58
C VAL A 71 14.35 -17.42 -42.86
N ALA A 72 13.05 -17.09 -42.81
CA ALA A 72 12.19 -17.14 -44.00
C ALA A 72 12.64 -16.17 -45.09
N ARG A 73 13.13 -14.99 -44.72
CA ARG A 73 13.64 -13.97 -45.64
C ARG A 73 14.96 -14.39 -46.30
N ASP A 74 15.81 -15.12 -45.60
CA ASP A 74 17.04 -15.70 -46.16
C ASP A 74 16.73 -16.81 -47.19
N LEU A 75 15.64 -17.57 -47.02
CA LEU A 75 15.24 -18.63 -47.96
C LEU A 75 14.43 -18.13 -49.15
N ASP A 76 13.43 -17.26 -48.93
CA ASP A 76 12.59 -16.69 -49.99
C ASP A 76 12.31 -15.21 -49.69
N PRO A 77 13.10 -14.29 -50.29
CA PRO A 77 12.96 -12.85 -50.04
C PRO A 77 11.63 -12.25 -50.52
N LYS A 78 10.87 -12.95 -51.37
CA LYS A 78 9.60 -12.47 -51.93
C LYS A 78 8.38 -13.01 -51.18
N LEU A 79 8.59 -13.76 -50.11
CA LEU A 79 7.52 -14.36 -49.33
C LEU A 79 6.78 -13.31 -48.47
N ASP A 80 5.51 -13.08 -48.78
CA ASP A 80 4.60 -12.33 -47.91
C ASP A 80 4.08 -13.25 -46.78
N LEU A 81 4.75 -13.19 -45.62
CA LEU A 81 4.36 -13.94 -44.42
C LEU A 81 2.97 -13.56 -43.90
N VAL A 82 2.58 -12.30 -44.04
CA VAL A 82 1.33 -11.77 -43.47
C VAL A 82 0.13 -12.36 -44.20
N THR A 83 0.17 -12.33 -45.54
CA THR A 83 -0.89 -12.91 -46.38
C THR A 83 -0.99 -14.43 -46.19
N ARG A 84 0.14 -15.12 -46.01
CA ARG A 84 0.16 -16.58 -45.77
C ARG A 84 -0.33 -16.96 -44.37
N ALA A 85 -0.06 -16.14 -43.35
CA ALA A 85 -0.49 -16.39 -41.96
C ALA A 85 -1.97 -16.06 -41.74
N ARG A 86 -2.55 -15.13 -42.51
CA ARG A 86 -3.95 -14.69 -42.43
C ARG A 86 -4.98 -15.84 -42.28
N PRO A 87 -5.00 -16.90 -43.11
CA PRO A 87 -5.97 -17.98 -42.97
C PRO A 87 -5.81 -18.80 -41.68
N PHE A 88 -4.60 -18.87 -41.10
CA PHE A 88 -4.37 -19.56 -39.82
C PHE A 88 -4.94 -18.76 -38.65
N VAL A 89 -4.69 -17.45 -38.63
CA VAL A 89 -5.24 -16.54 -37.61
C VAL A 89 -6.77 -16.55 -37.66
N LEU A 90 -7.37 -16.43 -38.86
CA LEU A 90 -8.83 -16.47 -39.04
C LEU A 90 -9.44 -17.81 -38.59
N ARG A 91 -8.79 -18.95 -38.88
CA ARG A 91 -9.24 -20.26 -38.39
C ARG A 91 -9.16 -20.35 -36.86
N MET A 92 -8.10 -19.82 -36.25
CA MET A 92 -7.95 -19.82 -34.79
C MET A 92 -9.01 -18.96 -34.11
N LEU A 93 -9.26 -17.76 -34.64
CA LEU A 93 -10.31 -16.87 -34.13
C LEU A 93 -11.69 -17.50 -34.25
N ARG A 94 -12.02 -18.09 -35.41
CA ARG A 94 -13.29 -18.81 -35.62
C ARG A 94 -13.45 -20.00 -34.67
N ARG A 95 -12.36 -20.72 -34.37
CA ARG A 95 -12.38 -21.84 -33.42
C ARG A 95 -12.62 -21.36 -31.99
N ARG A 96 -12.01 -20.25 -31.58
CA ARG A 96 -12.28 -19.62 -30.27
C ARG A 96 -13.71 -19.10 -30.16
N ALA A 97 -14.24 -18.52 -31.23
CA ALA A 97 -15.63 -18.08 -31.31
C ALA A 97 -16.62 -19.22 -31.60
N SER A 98 -16.16 -20.48 -31.61
CA SER A 98 -17.06 -21.59 -31.90
C SER A 98 -18.00 -21.83 -30.71
N PRO A 99 -19.28 -22.18 -30.96
CA PRO A 99 -20.27 -22.39 -29.90
C PRO A 99 -19.82 -23.42 -28.86
N GLY A 100 -19.06 -24.44 -29.27
CA GLY A 100 -18.56 -25.48 -28.37
C GLY A 100 -17.50 -24.99 -27.38
N GLU A 101 -16.62 -24.06 -27.79
CA GLU A 101 -15.61 -23.50 -26.89
C GLU A 101 -16.24 -22.48 -25.94
N ILE A 102 -17.18 -21.65 -26.43
CA ILE A 102 -17.97 -20.74 -25.59
C ILE A 102 -18.77 -21.53 -24.54
N ALA A 103 -19.41 -22.63 -24.94
CA ALA A 103 -20.16 -23.48 -24.02
C ALA A 103 -19.26 -24.11 -22.93
N LYS A 104 -18.03 -24.50 -23.26
CA LYS A 104 -17.05 -24.99 -22.28
C LYS A 104 -16.63 -23.91 -21.29
N GLU A 105 -16.40 -22.69 -21.77
CA GLU A 105 -16.02 -21.55 -20.93
C GLU A 105 -17.15 -21.17 -19.96
N ILE A 106 -18.39 -21.16 -20.44
CA ILE A 106 -19.58 -20.96 -19.61
C ILE A 106 -19.73 -22.10 -18.59
N ALA A 107 -19.57 -23.35 -19.00
CA ALA A 107 -19.64 -24.50 -18.09
C ALA A 107 -18.57 -24.45 -16.99
N GLY A 108 -17.36 -23.99 -17.32
CA GLY A 108 -16.30 -23.72 -16.36
C GLY A 108 -16.72 -22.66 -15.34
N THR A 109 -17.19 -21.51 -15.83
CA THR A 109 -17.67 -20.40 -14.99
C THR A 109 -18.81 -20.83 -14.07
N VAL A 110 -19.80 -21.58 -14.57
CA VAL A 110 -20.92 -22.09 -13.78
C VAL A 110 -20.44 -23.07 -12.71
N LYS A 111 -19.46 -23.92 -13.02
CA LYS A 111 -18.85 -24.84 -12.05
C LYS A 111 -18.13 -24.09 -10.93
N ASP A 112 -17.41 -23.02 -11.27
CA ASP A 112 -16.72 -22.17 -10.30
C ASP A 112 -17.73 -21.43 -9.41
N LEU A 113 -18.81 -20.90 -10.00
CA LEU A 113 -19.92 -20.27 -9.27
C LEU A 113 -20.63 -21.25 -8.32
N ALA A 114 -20.87 -22.48 -8.79
CA ALA A 114 -21.47 -23.54 -7.98
C ALA A 114 -20.53 -23.97 -6.83
N ALA A 115 -19.22 -23.99 -7.06
CA ALA A 115 -18.24 -24.26 -6.01
C ALA A 115 -18.22 -23.16 -4.94
N LEU A 116 -18.33 -21.88 -5.35
CA LEU A 116 -18.52 -20.76 -4.44
C LEU A 116 -19.80 -20.93 -3.62
N LEU A 117 -20.94 -21.12 -4.29
CA LEU A 117 -22.25 -21.26 -3.63
C LEU A 117 -22.33 -22.45 -2.68
N ARG A 118 -21.51 -23.50 -2.85
CA ARG A 118 -21.46 -24.62 -1.88
C ARG A 118 -20.61 -24.31 -0.64
N LYS A 119 -19.62 -23.42 -0.74
CA LYS A 119 -18.71 -23.08 0.37
C LYS A 119 -19.22 -21.91 1.20
N THR A 120 -19.74 -20.87 0.55
CA THR A 120 -20.21 -19.64 1.20
C THR A 120 -21.28 -19.85 2.30
N PRO A 121 -22.27 -20.77 2.17
CA PRO A 121 -23.28 -20.97 3.19
C PRO A 121 -22.71 -21.55 4.49
N ALA A 122 -21.69 -22.40 4.40
CA ALA A 122 -21.06 -23.01 5.58
C ALA A 122 -20.27 -21.97 6.39
N ASP A 123 -19.59 -21.06 5.71
CA ASP A 123 -18.87 -19.95 6.36
C ASP A 123 -19.84 -18.93 6.98
N LEU A 124 -20.93 -18.59 6.29
CA LEU A 124 -22.01 -17.77 6.84
C LEU A 124 -22.67 -18.41 8.07
N ALA A 125 -22.96 -19.71 8.01
CA ALA A 125 -23.51 -20.45 9.15
C ALA A 125 -22.55 -20.44 10.35
N ARG A 126 -21.25 -20.61 10.11
CA ARG A 126 -20.21 -20.54 11.14
C ARG A 126 -20.12 -19.15 11.77
N ILE A 127 -20.19 -18.08 10.97
CA ILE A 127 -20.23 -16.69 11.47
C ILE A 127 -21.49 -16.47 12.32
N LEU A 128 -22.65 -16.90 11.84
CA LEU A 128 -23.92 -16.79 12.58
C LEU A 128 -23.89 -17.58 13.90
N ASP A 129 -23.27 -18.76 13.92
CA ASP A 129 -23.08 -19.54 15.14
C ASP A 129 -22.12 -18.86 16.13
N MET A 130 -21.05 -18.22 15.64
CA MET A 130 -20.14 -17.42 16.46
C MET A 130 -20.86 -16.19 17.07
N VAL A 131 -21.74 -15.55 16.30
CA VAL A 131 -22.62 -14.46 16.79
C VAL A 131 -23.57 -14.99 17.87
N LYS A 132 -24.30 -16.07 17.59
CA LYS A 132 -25.26 -16.67 18.52
C LYS A 132 -24.64 -17.10 19.84
N ARG A 133 -23.42 -17.64 19.80
CA ARG A 133 -22.70 -18.09 21.00
C ARG A 133 -22.01 -16.94 21.74
N ASN A 134 -22.16 -15.69 21.28
CA ASN A 134 -21.44 -14.53 21.80
C ASN A 134 -19.91 -14.74 21.84
N GLN A 135 -19.40 -15.59 20.94
CA GLN A 135 -17.98 -15.95 20.83
C GLN A 135 -17.25 -15.08 19.83
N LEU A 136 -17.94 -14.09 19.26
CA LEU A 136 -17.36 -13.12 18.35
C LEU A 136 -16.49 -12.14 19.15
N ARG A 137 -15.28 -12.61 19.47
CA ARG A 137 -14.23 -11.79 20.06
C ARG A 137 -13.66 -10.92 18.95
N VAL A 138 -14.21 -9.73 18.78
CA VAL A 138 -13.59 -8.69 17.95
C VAL A 138 -12.31 -8.27 18.64
N GLY A 139 -11.18 -8.80 18.16
CA GLY A 139 -9.86 -8.42 18.64
C GLY A 139 -9.53 -7.00 18.19
N PHE A 140 -9.93 -6.00 18.96
CA PHE A 140 -9.50 -4.63 18.77
C PHE A 140 -8.03 -4.51 19.19
N ARG A 141 -7.11 -4.74 18.26
CA ARG A 141 -5.69 -4.38 18.45
C ARG A 141 -5.56 -2.88 18.17
N HIS A 142 -5.90 -2.07 19.16
CA HIS A 142 -5.77 -0.61 19.08
C HIS A 142 -4.32 -0.22 19.28
N GLU A 143 -3.59 -0.02 18.18
CA GLU A 143 -2.30 0.66 18.20
C GLU A 143 -2.54 2.13 18.62
N GLY A 144 -2.17 2.48 19.84
CA GLY A 144 -2.28 3.86 20.35
C GLY A 144 -2.83 4.02 21.77
N LEU A 145 -3.50 3.00 22.32
CA LEU A 145 -3.96 3.06 23.72
C LEU A 145 -2.79 2.92 24.71
N GLU A 146 -1.77 2.15 24.37
CA GLU A 146 -0.57 1.98 25.20
C GLU A 146 0.27 3.27 25.24
N SER A 147 0.40 3.98 24.11
CA SER A 147 1.05 5.29 24.06
C SER A 147 0.24 6.35 24.81
N PHE A 148 -1.09 6.35 24.65
CA PHE A 148 -1.96 7.24 25.42
C PHE A 148 -1.88 6.99 26.92
N ALA A 149 -1.92 5.72 27.37
CA ALA A 149 -1.76 5.37 28.78
C ALA A 149 -0.40 5.84 29.33
N THR A 150 0.67 5.70 28.55
CA THR A 150 2.01 6.15 28.92
C THR A 150 2.10 7.68 29.00
N GLU A 151 1.43 8.41 28.10
CA GLU A 151 1.36 9.87 28.14
C GLU A 151 0.55 10.39 29.34
N VAL A 152 -0.58 9.75 29.63
CA VAL A 152 -1.42 10.08 30.79
C VAL A 152 -0.67 9.86 32.10
N ASP A 153 0.07 8.75 32.23
CA ASP A 153 0.89 8.47 33.41
C ASP A 153 2.01 9.50 33.59
N ARG A 154 2.73 9.84 32.51
CA ARG A 154 3.76 10.89 32.54
C ARG A 154 3.19 12.25 32.95
N SER A 155 2.03 12.62 32.43
CA SER A 155 1.36 13.88 32.78
C SER A 155 0.93 13.89 34.25
N SER A 156 0.35 12.78 34.72
CA SER A 156 -0.10 12.64 36.12
C SER A 156 1.06 12.75 37.11
N ASN A 157 2.20 12.12 36.82
CA ASN A 157 3.38 12.20 37.68
C ASN A 157 3.97 13.62 37.72
N ARG A 158 3.97 14.34 36.58
CA ARG A 158 4.41 15.75 36.53
C ARG A 158 3.52 16.65 37.39
N LEU A 159 2.21 16.45 37.34
CA LEU A 159 1.25 17.19 38.17
C LEU A 159 1.43 16.88 39.65
N ALA A 160 1.59 15.60 40.02
CA ALA A 160 1.82 15.19 41.41
C ALA A 160 3.11 15.81 41.98
N LEU A 161 4.22 15.74 41.24
CA LEU A 161 5.49 16.36 41.64
C LEU A 161 5.38 17.88 41.74
N GLY A 162 4.70 18.54 40.79
CA GLY A 162 4.44 19.98 40.85
C GLY A 162 3.68 20.40 42.10
N MET A 163 2.67 19.62 42.51
CA MET A 163 1.93 19.86 43.75
C MET A 163 2.80 19.70 44.99
N ILE A 164 3.67 18.68 45.04
CA ILE A 164 4.61 18.49 46.17
C ILE A 164 5.60 19.65 46.26
N VAL A 165 6.17 20.09 45.13
CA VAL A 165 7.08 21.24 45.09
C VAL A 165 6.37 22.51 45.56
N ALA A 166 5.15 22.77 45.09
CA ALA A 166 4.36 23.92 45.53
C ALA A 166 4.08 23.88 47.04
N ALA A 167 3.68 22.72 47.57
CA ALA A 167 3.44 22.53 49.00
C ALA A 167 4.70 22.75 49.84
N LEU A 168 5.87 22.28 49.37
CA LEU A 168 7.15 22.50 50.04
C LEU A 168 7.56 23.98 50.04
N ILE A 169 7.35 24.71 48.93
CA ILE A 169 7.63 26.15 48.85
C ILE A 169 6.76 26.91 49.86
N VAL A 170 5.44 26.65 49.85
CA VAL A 170 4.50 27.31 50.75
C VAL A 170 4.79 26.95 52.22
N GLY A 171 4.98 25.67 52.53
CA GLY A 171 5.30 25.21 53.89
C GLY A 171 6.62 25.80 54.41
N SER A 172 7.66 25.83 53.57
CA SER A 172 8.95 26.42 53.91
C SER A 172 8.85 27.93 54.14
N SER A 173 8.07 28.63 53.31
CA SER A 173 7.81 30.07 53.46
C SER A 173 7.10 30.39 54.78
N ILE A 174 6.12 29.56 55.18
CA ILE A 174 5.40 29.74 56.46
C ILE A 174 6.36 29.51 57.63
N VAL A 175 7.20 28.47 57.59
CA VAL A 175 8.18 28.18 58.67
C VAL A 175 9.18 29.32 58.84
N ILE A 176 9.66 29.90 57.74
CA ILE A 176 10.57 31.06 57.77
C ILE A 176 9.86 32.25 58.43
N GLN A 177 8.61 32.55 58.05
CA GLN A 177 7.85 33.68 58.58
C GLN A 177 7.49 33.49 60.06
N ALA A 178 7.17 32.27 60.48
CA ALA A 178 6.81 31.94 61.85
C ALA A 178 8.02 31.86 62.81
N ARG A 179 9.27 31.93 62.29
CA ARG A 179 10.53 31.85 63.06
C ARG A 179 10.59 30.62 63.99
N VAL A 180 10.09 29.47 63.51
CA VAL A 180 10.00 28.23 64.31
C VAL A 180 11.24 27.36 64.12
N GLY A 181 11.90 26.97 65.22
CA GLY A 181 13.03 26.03 65.23
C GLY A 181 14.41 26.70 65.39
N PRO A 182 15.51 25.91 65.32
CA PRO A 182 16.87 26.45 65.43
C PRO A 182 17.17 27.39 64.24
N THR A 183 17.64 28.59 64.55
CA THR A 183 17.95 29.63 63.56
C THR A 183 19.46 29.71 63.32
N VAL A 184 19.85 29.89 62.05
CA VAL A 184 21.22 30.20 61.62
C VAL A 184 21.13 31.47 60.79
N TRP A 185 21.91 32.50 61.14
CA TRP A 185 21.84 33.83 60.50
C TRP A 185 20.39 34.38 60.41
N ASP A 186 19.66 34.34 61.52
CA ASP A 186 18.26 34.79 61.64
C ASP A 186 17.22 34.07 60.76
N LEU A 187 17.60 32.99 60.08
CA LEU A 187 16.71 32.17 59.26
C LEU A 187 16.49 30.78 59.89
N PRO A 188 15.24 30.29 59.99
CA PRO A 188 14.97 28.93 60.45
C PRO A 188 15.57 27.88 59.50
N VAL A 189 16.42 27.01 60.05
CA VAL A 189 17.15 25.99 59.26
C VAL A 189 16.18 25.09 58.48
N LEU A 190 15.07 24.69 59.10
CA LEU A 190 14.07 23.81 58.47
C LEU A 190 13.43 24.44 57.23
N GLY A 191 13.17 25.74 57.26
CA GLY A 191 12.60 26.47 56.12
C GLY A 191 13.59 26.63 54.97
N VAL A 192 14.87 26.89 55.29
CA VAL A 192 15.94 26.98 54.27
C VAL A 192 16.15 25.63 53.60
N VAL A 193 16.22 24.54 54.38
CA VAL A 193 16.36 23.18 53.84
C VAL A 193 15.18 22.83 52.93
N GLY A 194 13.94 23.13 53.36
CA GLY A 194 12.75 22.87 52.55
C GLY A 194 12.75 23.66 51.23
N PHE A 195 13.20 24.91 51.22
CA PHE A 195 13.36 25.71 50.00
C PHE A 195 14.43 25.15 49.05
N VAL A 196 15.58 24.72 49.59
CA VAL A 196 16.65 24.11 48.79
C VAL A 196 16.15 22.81 48.15
N VAL A 197 15.46 21.96 48.92
CA VAL A 197 14.88 20.70 48.42
C VAL A 197 13.83 20.98 47.35
N ALA A 198 12.94 21.93 47.57
CA ALA A 198 11.93 22.32 46.59
C ALA A 198 12.56 22.90 45.31
N GLY A 199 13.61 23.71 45.43
CA GLY A 199 14.35 24.27 44.31
C GLY A 199 15.04 23.20 43.46
N VAL A 200 15.70 22.23 44.10
CA VAL A 200 16.33 21.10 43.41
C VAL A 200 15.27 20.23 42.71
N MET A 201 14.18 19.86 43.40
CA MET A 201 13.09 19.09 42.77
C MET A 201 12.42 19.84 41.62
N GLY A 202 12.15 21.13 41.79
CA GLY A 202 11.55 21.97 40.75
C GLY A 202 12.46 22.09 39.52
N MET A 203 13.77 22.23 39.73
CA MET A 203 14.74 22.27 38.65
C MET A 203 14.83 20.94 37.90
N LEU A 204 14.85 19.80 38.62
CA LEU A 204 14.84 18.47 38.01
C LEU A 204 13.56 18.22 37.19
N LEU A 205 12.40 18.65 37.70
CA LEU A 205 11.12 18.57 36.99
C LEU A 205 11.14 19.41 35.70
N ALA A 206 11.64 20.64 35.77
CA ALA A 206 11.76 21.53 34.62
C ALA A 206 12.67 20.95 33.52
N LEU A 207 13.83 20.39 33.91
CA LEU A 207 14.74 19.71 32.99
C LEU A 207 14.09 18.45 32.38
N GLY A 208 13.33 17.68 33.16
CA GLY A 208 12.60 16.50 32.68
C GLY A 208 11.49 16.84 31.67
N ILE A 209 10.84 18.01 31.80
CA ILE A 209 9.83 18.48 30.84
C ILE A 209 10.50 18.97 29.55
N LEU A 210 11.56 19.77 29.64
CA LEU A 210 12.28 20.32 28.49
C LEU A 210 13.01 19.23 27.68
N GLY A 211 13.56 18.22 28.35
CA GLY A 211 14.22 17.09 27.68
C GLY A 211 13.25 16.12 27.01
N SER A 212 12.01 16.05 27.47
CA SER A 212 10.97 15.14 26.96
C SER A 212 10.24 15.66 25.72
N GLY A 213 10.47 16.92 25.30
CA GLY A 213 9.83 17.55 24.13
C GLY A 213 10.56 17.31 22.79
N ARG A 214 11.62 16.51 22.77
CA ARG A 214 12.26 16.03 21.54
C ARG A 214 12.06 14.53 21.42
N LEU A 215 11.05 14.16 20.64
CA LEU A 215 10.94 13.00 19.74
C LEU A 215 9.60 13.11 19.00
#